data_AF-A0A9R1HP75-F1
#
_entry.id   AF-A0A9R1HP75-F1
#
_cell.length_a   1.000
_cell.length_b   1.000
_cell.length_c   1.000
_cell.angle_alpha   90.00
_cell.angle_beta   90.00
_cell.angle_gamma   90.00
#
_symmetry.space_group_name_H-M   'P 1'
#
loop_
_entity.id
_entity.type
_entity.pdbx_description
1 polymer ?
#
loop_
_entity_poly.entity_id
_entity_poly.type
_entity_poly.pdbx_seq_one_letter_code
_entity_poly.pdbx_strand_id
1 'polypeptide(L)'
;MPPTTPVPFLPEELLEEVFLHLPPDEPEHLVRASLASKLWLGLLTGARFRGRYHDHHGAPPMLGFLYTLPFLWSSPLSTDPRPHFVPTTKFAARIPDHLREYDAQDCRHGRVLLRYKMLFIWNPITGCSTELPTSTEYMEAESSGAAVLCAVTGCDHRACHEGPFQVVFVYLDQDEGEGVCVASAAVLLSDSSKRPNGKWCEPCSRLHLVDDAFIEARPPVLVQDALHFMLRHYADYRRVGILKYDLGSNCLSLIDAPLEGPVIDDAATLMAMEDDSLGFAHVERLTLNLWSRQIGSHGVASWTQRAIVDLGNLLPVQNPEEDLELLGSVEGSDTVFVTTDMGIYEINLKSLRWKKLWKTDKFCALIPYMSFYNR
;
A
#
# COMPACT_ATOMS: atom_id res chain seq x y z
N MET A 1 34.23 8.59 48.16
CA MET A 1 33.52 8.75 46.87
C MET A 1 33.28 10.23 46.66
N PRO A 2 33.66 10.81 45.51
CA PRO A 2 33.27 12.18 45.21
C PRO A 2 31.74 12.24 45.07
N PRO A 3 31.11 13.38 45.36
CA PRO A 3 29.67 13.54 45.17
C PRO A 3 29.36 13.37 43.67
N THR A 4 28.36 12.54 43.35
CA THR A 4 27.75 12.50 42.03
C THR A 4 27.25 13.89 41.71
N THR A 5 27.92 14.58 40.78
CA THR A 5 27.43 15.81 40.16
C THR A 5 26.00 15.56 39.65
N PRO A 6 25.02 16.39 40.02
CA PRO A 6 23.68 16.27 39.45
C PRO A 6 23.82 16.44 37.94
N VAL A 7 23.32 15.47 37.18
CA VAL A 7 23.15 15.66 35.73
C VAL A 7 22.33 16.95 35.57
N PRO A 8 22.82 17.97 34.86
CA PRO A 8 22.08 19.21 34.70
C PRO A 8 20.70 18.87 34.15
N PHE A 9 19.65 19.33 34.85
CA PHE A 9 18.27 19.14 34.45
C PHE A 9 18.08 19.87 33.12
N LEU A 10 18.12 19.13 32.01
CA LEU A 10 17.80 19.68 30.70
C LEU A 10 16.30 19.98 30.68
N PRO A 11 15.89 21.20 30.28
CA PRO A 11 14.49 21.51 30.02
C PRO A 11 13.86 20.51 29.03
N GLU A 12 12.58 20.21 29.22
CA GLU A 12 11.83 19.28 28.38
C GLU A 12 11.85 19.70 26.91
N GLU A 13 11.83 21.01 26.63
CA GLU A 13 11.88 21.55 25.28
C GLU A 13 13.19 21.20 24.57
N LEU A 14 14.33 21.26 25.27
CA LEU A 14 15.62 20.91 24.69
C LEU A 14 15.77 19.40 24.50
N LEU A 15 15.15 18.59 25.37
CA LEU A 15 15.08 17.14 25.18
C LEU A 15 14.23 16.78 23.96
N GLU A 16 13.08 17.44 23.78
CA GLU A 16 12.27 17.29 22.55
C GLU A 16 13.11 17.62 21.32
N GLU A 17 13.82 18.76 21.28
CA GLU A 17 14.68 19.11 20.14
C GLU A 17 15.71 18.04 19.83
N VAL A 18 16.35 17.46 20.86
CA VAL A 18 17.32 16.37 20.65
C VAL A 18 16.64 15.14 20.04
N PHE A 19 15.47 14.75 20.54
CA PHE A 19 14.76 13.57 20.03
C PHE A 19 14.14 13.77 18.65
N LEU A 20 13.82 15.00 18.26
CA LEU A 20 13.35 15.32 16.90
C LEU A 20 14.40 15.04 15.82
N HIS A 21 15.68 14.99 16.17
CA HIS A 21 16.76 14.68 15.22
C HIS A 21 17.04 13.18 15.10
N LEU A 22 16.35 12.33 15.87
CA LEU A 22 16.50 10.89 15.72
C LEU A 22 15.87 10.44 14.39
N PRO A 23 16.55 9.60 13.60
CA PRO A 23 16.08 9.23 12.28
C PRO A 23 14.87 8.28 12.37
N PRO A 24 13.80 8.50 11.58
CA PRO A 24 12.58 7.71 11.66
C PRO A 24 12.73 6.28 11.13
N ASP A 25 13.69 6.03 10.24
CA ASP A 25 14.06 4.71 9.72
C ASP A 25 14.90 3.87 10.70
N GLU A 26 15.29 4.42 11.86
CA GLU A 26 15.94 3.70 12.95
C GLU A 26 15.07 3.71 14.24
N PRO A 27 13.91 3.02 14.20
CA PRO A 27 12.90 3.04 15.26
C PRO A 27 13.43 2.65 16.65
N GLU A 28 14.52 1.90 16.72
CA GLU A 28 15.15 1.48 17.97
C GLU A 28 15.70 2.65 18.80
N HIS A 29 16.03 3.78 18.19
CA HIS A 29 16.59 4.94 18.90
C HIS A 29 15.56 5.58 19.81
N LEU A 30 14.35 5.81 19.30
CA LEU A 30 13.23 6.32 20.08
C LEU A 30 12.82 5.32 21.19
N VAL A 31 12.82 4.02 20.91
CA VAL A 31 12.54 3.00 21.94
C VAL A 31 13.60 2.98 23.04
N ARG A 32 14.88 3.03 22.69
CA ARG A 32 15.94 3.05 23.69
C ARG A 32 15.87 4.31 24.56
N ALA A 33 15.55 5.45 23.97
CA ALA A 33 15.33 6.69 24.71
C ALA A 33 14.11 6.58 25.64
N SER A 34 12.98 6.04 25.17
CA SER A 34 11.78 5.89 25.99
C SER A 34 11.98 4.93 27.18
N LEU A 35 12.83 3.92 27.02
CA LEU A 35 13.19 2.98 28.10
C LEU A 35 14.18 3.57 29.11
N ALA A 36 14.88 4.67 28.80
CA ALA A 36 15.90 5.24 29.68
C ALA A 36 15.32 6.00 30.88
N SER A 37 14.13 6.59 30.75
CA SER A 37 13.49 7.37 31.81
C SER A 37 11.98 7.48 31.63
N LYS A 38 11.23 7.49 32.74
CA LYS A 38 9.77 7.77 32.72
C LYS A 38 9.45 9.16 32.15
N LEU A 39 10.34 10.13 32.37
CA LEU A 39 10.20 11.48 31.81
C LEU A 39 10.28 11.42 30.29
N TRP A 40 11.30 10.74 29.75
CA TRP A 40 11.51 10.62 28.31
C TRP A 40 10.41 9.80 27.65
N LEU A 41 9.95 8.72 28.29
CA LEU A 41 8.75 8.00 27.87
C LEU A 41 7.54 8.92 27.76
N GLY A 42 7.27 9.75 28.78
CA GLY A 42 6.16 10.70 28.77
C GLY A 42 6.26 11.73 27.64
N LEU A 43 7.47 12.25 27.38
CA LEU A 43 7.71 13.20 26.28
C LEU A 43 7.49 12.54 24.91
N LEU A 44 8.14 11.40 24.67
CA LEU A 44 8.12 10.72 23.37
C LEU A 44 6.75 10.13 23.00
N THR A 45 5.98 9.71 24.01
CA THR A 45 4.60 9.21 23.85
C THR A 45 3.57 10.34 23.71
N GLY A 46 3.96 11.59 23.99
CA GLY A 46 3.07 12.74 24.00
C GLY A 46 2.61 13.15 22.60
N ALA A 47 1.34 13.53 22.48
CA ALA A 47 0.75 13.97 21.21
C ALA A 47 1.49 15.16 20.57
N ARG A 48 2.01 16.07 21.40
CA ARG A 48 2.82 17.22 20.95
C ARG A 48 4.11 16.76 20.26
N PHE A 49 4.89 15.88 20.90
CA PHE A 49 6.13 15.39 20.32
C PHE A 49 5.85 14.64 19.01
N ARG A 50 4.85 13.75 18.99
CA ARG A 50 4.47 13.04 17.76
C ARG A 50 4.13 14.01 16.63
N GLY A 51 3.28 15.01 16.87
CA GLY A 51 2.97 16.03 15.86
C GLY A 51 4.22 16.71 15.31
N ARG A 52 5.10 17.20 16.21
CA ARG A 52 6.36 17.85 15.83
C ARG A 52 7.33 16.94 15.09
N TYR A 53 7.42 15.66 15.49
CA TYR A 53 8.27 14.66 14.87
C TYR A 53 7.83 14.39 13.43
N HIS A 54 6.51 14.28 13.21
CA HIS A 54 5.95 14.10 11.88
C HIS A 54 6.12 15.36 11.02
N ASP A 55 5.96 16.56 11.59
CA ASP A 55 6.24 17.82 10.89
C ASP A 55 7.71 17.94 10.48
N HIS A 56 8.63 17.51 11.36
CA HIS A 56 10.06 17.60 11.12
C HIS A 56 10.53 16.64 10.02
N HIS A 57 10.00 15.41 9.99
CA HIS A 57 10.42 14.38 9.02
C HIS A 57 9.55 14.27 7.77
N GLY A 58 8.32 14.78 7.80
CA GLY A 58 7.39 14.70 6.68
C GLY A 58 6.79 13.31 6.50
N ALA A 59 7.08 12.65 5.38
CA ALA A 59 6.55 11.34 5.05
C ALA A 59 7.07 10.25 6.01
N PRO A 60 6.22 9.28 6.42
CA PRO A 60 6.66 8.17 7.25
C PRO A 60 7.70 7.29 6.54
N PRO A 61 8.62 6.65 7.27
CA PRO A 61 9.54 5.67 6.71
C PRO A 61 8.82 4.35 6.38
N MET A 62 9.42 3.58 5.49
CA MET A 62 9.03 2.18 5.27
C MET A 62 9.65 1.32 6.37
N LEU A 63 8.85 0.85 7.32
CA LEU A 63 9.34 -0.02 8.40
C LEU A 63 9.46 -1.48 7.96
N GLY A 64 8.74 -1.85 6.90
CA GLY A 64 8.78 -3.13 6.24
C GLY A 64 7.80 -3.18 5.08
N PHE A 65 7.62 -4.37 4.51
CA PHE A 65 6.64 -4.61 3.45
C PHE A 65 5.97 -5.96 3.62
N LEU A 66 4.78 -6.09 3.04
CA LEU A 66 4.09 -7.35 2.82
C LEU A 66 4.23 -7.76 1.36
N TYR A 67 4.08 -9.05 1.07
CA TYR A 67 4.05 -9.55 -0.29
C TYR A 67 3.00 -10.63 -0.46
N THR A 68 2.56 -10.82 -1.70
CA THR A 68 1.69 -11.92 -2.12
C THR A 68 2.47 -12.84 -3.05
N LEU A 69 2.20 -14.14 -2.96
CA LEU A 69 2.83 -15.16 -3.80
C LEU A 69 1.85 -15.64 -4.90
N PRO A 70 2.36 -16.05 -6.07
CA PRO A 70 1.53 -16.70 -7.09
C PRO A 70 0.77 -17.92 -6.57
N PHE A 71 -0.50 -18.05 -6.99
CA PHE A 71 -1.43 -19.11 -6.60
C PHE A 71 -0.87 -20.54 -6.69
N LEU A 72 0.03 -20.81 -7.65
CA LEU A 72 0.66 -22.13 -7.82
C LEU A 72 1.69 -22.48 -6.73
N TRP A 73 2.15 -21.48 -5.98
CA TRP A 73 3.06 -21.64 -4.83
C TRP A 73 2.37 -21.42 -3.48
N SER A 74 1.13 -20.92 -3.50
CA SER A 74 0.18 -20.97 -2.38
C SER A 74 -0.35 -22.40 -2.16
N SER A 75 0.54 -23.38 -2.07
CA SER A 75 0.17 -24.74 -1.69
C SER A 75 -0.06 -24.79 -0.17
N PRO A 76 -1.16 -25.42 0.31
CA PRO A 76 -1.37 -25.66 1.74
C PRO A 76 -0.32 -26.58 2.39
N LEU A 77 0.65 -27.08 1.60
CA LEU A 77 1.79 -27.88 2.05
C LEU A 77 3.06 -27.06 2.28
N SER A 78 3.07 -25.74 2.00
CA SER A 78 4.18 -24.90 2.45
C SER A 78 4.15 -24.79 3.97
N THR A 79 5.21 -25.26 4.62
CA THR A 79 5.25 -25.53 6.07
C THR A 79 5.34 -24.28 6.95
N ASP A 80 5.09 -23.09 6.43
CA ASP A 80 5.17 -21.87 7.23
C ASP A 80 4.19 -20.79 6.73
N PRO A 81 2.89 -20.89 7.07
CA PRO A 81 1.98 -19.77 6.93
C PRO A 81 2.55 -18.64 7.80
N ARG A 82 3.03 -17.59 7.14
CA ARG A 82 3.48 -16.35 7.78
C ARG A 82 2.73 -15.24 7.08
N PRO A 83 2.11 -14.29 7.80
CA PRO A 83 1.78 -13.04 7.16
C PRO A 83 3.14 -12.43 6.85
N HIS A 84 3.38 -12.28 5.56
CA HIS A 84 4.69 -12.11 4.96
C HIS A 84 5.27 -10.71 5.22
N PHE A 85 5.34 -10.28 6.48
CA PHE A 85 5.94 -9.01 6.86
C PHE A 85 7.46 -9.15 6.88
N VAL A 86 8.12 -8.47 5.96
CA VAL A 86 9.57 -8.37 5.90
C VAL A 86 9.98 -7.01 6.46
N PRO A 87 10.67 -6.96 7.61
CA PRO A 87 11.18 -5.70 8.13
C PRO A 87 12.34 -5.18 7.28
N THR A 88 12.31 -3.89 6.98
CA THR A 88 13.41 -3.14 6.34
C THR A 88 14.25 -2.37 7.35
N THR A 89 13.79 -2.31 8.59
CA THR A 89 14.40 -1.63 9.74
C THR A 89 14.51 -2.60 10.92
N LYS A 90 14.96 -2.14 12.11
CA LYS A 90 14.87 -2.96 13.34
C LYS A 90 13.46 -3.07 13.93
N PHE A 91 12.44 -2.58 13.22
CA PHE A 91 11.04 -2.80 13.57
C PHE A 91 10.69 -4.30 13.53
N ALA A 92 9.93 -4.75 14.52
CA ALA A 92 9.39 -6.10 14.56
C ALA A 92 7.87 -6.04 14.66
N ALA A 93 7.20 -6.46 13.58
CA ALA A 93 5.74 -6.53 13.55
C ALA A 93 5.23 -7.59 14.53
N ARG A 94 4.14 -7.26 15.23
CA ARG A 94 3.45 -8.19 16.12
C ARG A 94 2.37 -8.93 15.34
N ILE A 95 2.72 -10.13 14.91
CA ILE A 95 1.87 -10.99 14.08
C ILE A 95 1.10 -11.97 14.99
N PRO A 96 -0.24 -11.87 15.06
CA PRO A 96 -1.08 -12.91 15.67
C PRO A 96 -1.04 -14.21 14.86
N ASP A 97 -1.07 -15.35 15.53
CA ASP A 97 -0.98 -16.66 14.86
C ASP A 97 -2.17 -16.96 13.94
N HIS A 98 -3.36 -16.46 14.25
CA HIS A 98 -4.55 -16.65 13.41
C HIS A 98 -4.52 -15.87 12.10
N LEU A 99 -3.61 -14.90 11.95
CA LEU A 99 -3.46 -14.10 10.72
C LEU A 99 -2.41 -14.66 9.75
N ARG A 100 -1.79 -15.78 10.10
CA ARG A 100 -0.70 -16.40 9.35
C ARG A 100 -1.07 -16.91 7.96
N GLU A 101 -2.35 -17.24 7.78
CA GLU A 101 -2.90 -17.80 6.55
C GLU A 101 -3.58 -16.73 5.66
N TYR A 102 -3.48 -15.45 6.02
CA TYR A 102 -4.18 -14.38 5.32
C TYR A 102 -3.23 -13.58 4.43
N ASP A 103 -3.68 -13.31 3.21
CA ASP A 103 -2.96 -12.50 2.24
C ASP A 103 -3.25 -11.01 2.43
N ALA A 104 -2.22 -10.20 2.28
CA ALA A 104 -2.37 -8.76 2.32
C ALA A 104 -3.01 -8.24 1.03
N GLN A 105 -4.08 -7.46 1.18
CA GLN A 105 -4.81 -6.84 0.07
C GLN A 105 -4.43 -5.38 -0.07
N ASP A 106 -4.22 -4.70 1.06
CA ASP A 106 -3.92 -3.28 1.10
C ASP A 106 -3.20 -2.89 2.40
N CYS A 107 -2.45 -1.79 2.36
CA CYS A 107 -1.84 -1.19 3.54
C CYS A 107 -1.84 0.34 3.44
N ARG A 108 -2.60 0.99 4.32
CA ARG A 108 -2.66 2.44 4.42
C ARG A 108 -2.80 2.88 5.86
N HIS A 109 -2.25 4.06 6.18
CA HIS A 109 -2.49 4.73 7.46
C HIS A 109 -2.13 3.86 8.69
N GLY A 110 -1.07 3.06 8.60
CA GLY A 110 -0.63 2.15 9.66
C GLY A 110 -1.50 0.91 9.88
N ARG A 111 -2.46 0.65 8.98
CA ARG A 111 -3.34 -0.53 8.97
C ARG A 111 -3.05 -1.40 7.76
N VAL A 112 -3.14 -2.71 7.96
CA VAL A 112 -3.03 -3.73 6.91
C VAL A 112 -4.39 -4.42 6.78
N LEU A 113 -4.94 -4.44 5.57
CA LEU A 113 -6.13 -5.22 5.24
C LEU A 113 -5.69 -6.59 4.75
N LEU A 114 -6.22 -7.62 5.41
CA LEU A 114 -5.91 -9.03 5.18
C LEU A 114 -7.15 -9.77 4.72
N ARG A 115 -7.00 -10.71 3.77
CA ARG A 115 -8.09 -11.52 3.22
C ARG A 115 -7.68 -12.98 3.05
N TYR A 116 -8.61 -13.85 3.43
CA TYR A 116 -8.65 -15.25 3.02
C TYR A 116 -10.12 -15.70 3.06
N LYS A 117 -10.54 -16.46 4.08
CA LYS A 117 -11.95 -16.80 4.34
C LYS A 117 -12.78 -15.67 4.95
N MET A 118 -12.10 -14.66 5.48
CA MET A 118 -12.69 -13.51 6.16
C MET A 118 -11.80 -12.28 5.88
N LEU A 119 -12.27 -11.11 6.27
CA LEU A 119 -11.50 -9.88 6.19
C LEU A 119 -11.04 -9.44 7.58
N PHE A 120 -9.77 -9.06 7.69
CA PHE A 120 -9.19 -8.55 8.93
C PHE A 120 -8.48 -7.22 8.69
N ILE A 121 -8.66 -6.29 9.62
CA ILE A 121 -7.76 -5.15 9.77
C ILE A 121 -6.74 -5.49 10.85
N TRP A 122 -5.46 -5.43 10.50
CA TRP A 122 -4.35 -5.67 11.40
C TRP A 122 -3.50 -4.42 11.57
N ASN A 123 -3.08 -4.14 12.81
CA ASN A 123 -2.09 -3.11 13.12
C ASN A 123 -0.76 -3.78 13.50
N PRO A 124 0.27 -3.70 12.63
CA PRO A 124 1.58 -4.32 12.89
C PRO A 124 2.31 -3.82 14.13
N ILE A 125 2.10 -2.57 14.55
CA ILE A 125 2.76 -1.98 15.72
C ILE A 125 2.17 -2.53 17.02
N THR A 126 0.84 -2.60 17.11
CA THR A 126 0.16 -3.02 18.35
C THR A 126 -0.09 -4.52 18.41
N GLY A 127 -0.20 -5.17 17.25
CA GLY A 127 -0.65 -6.54 17.09
C GLY A 127 -2.16 -6.71 17.21
N CYS A 128 -2.91 -5.62 17.36
CA CYS A 128 -4.37 -5.68 17.39
C CYS A 128 -4.91 -6.04 16.00
N SER A 129 -5.89 -6.93 15.99
CA SER A 129 -6.62 -7.30 14.79
C SER A 129 -8.12 -7.17 15.01
N THR A 130 -8.84 -6.70 14.00
CA THR A 130 -10.30 -6.59 14.00
C THR A 130 -10.85 -7.38 12.83
N GLU A 131 -11.67 -8.38 13.13
CA GLU A 131 -12.44 -9.13 12.15
C GLU A 131 -13.58 -8.26 11.63
N LEU A 132 -13.77 -8.26 10.31
CA LEU A 132 -14.83 -7.51 9.65
C LEU A 132 -16.02 -8.45 9.34
N PRO A 133 -17.25 -7.92 9.36
CA PRO A 133 -18.43 -8.70 9.04
C PRO A 133 -18.36 -9.24 7.60
N THR A 134 -18.46 -10.56 7.48
CA THR A 134 -18.51 -11.24 6.19
C THR A 134 -19.90 -11.11 5.56
N SER A 135 -19.96 -10.89 4.26
CA SER A 135 -21.17 -11.11 3.46
C SER A 135 -20.84 -12.10 2.35
N THR A 136 -21.79 -13.00 2.07
CA THR A 136 -21.65 -14.11 1.13
C THR A 136 -21.35 -13.62 -0.29
N GLU A 137 -21.95 -12.51 -0.71
CA GLU A 137 -21.73 -11.91 -2.04
C GLU A 137 -20.25 -11.52 -2.27
N TYR A 138 -19.51 -11.15 -1.23
CA TYR A 138 -18.10 -10.73 -1.33
C TYR A 138 -17.11 -11.90 -1.30
N MET A 139 -17.53 -13.04 -0.75
CA MET A 139 -16.70 -14.22 -0.58
C MET A 139 -16.67 -15.08 -1.84
N GLU A 140 -17.73 -15.01 -2.65
CA GLU A 140 -17.90 -15.81 -3.87
C GLU A 140 -17.38 -15.09 -5.13
N ALA A 141 -17.04 -13.80 -5.04
CA ALA A 141 -16.51 -13.05 -6.16
C ALA A 141 -15.15 -13.58 -6.63
N GLU A 142 -15.09 -14.09 -7.87
CA GLU A 142 -13.90 -14.66 -8.48
C GLU A 142 -12.80 -13.61 -8.71
N SER A 143 -13.18 -12.35 -8.95
CA SER A 143 -12.26 -11.24 -9.11
C SER A 143 -12.67 -10.04 -8.25
N SER A 144 -11.74 -9.57 -7.43
CA SER A 144 -12.00 -8.50 -6.45
C SER A 144 -10.73 -7.79 -6.01
N GLY A 145 -10.89 -6.54 -5.59
CA GLY A 145 -9.87 -5.74 -4.94
C GLY A 145 -10.45 -5.02 -3.73
N ALA A 146 -9.62 -4.69 -2.75
CA ALA A 146 -10.06 -4.03 -1.54
C ALA A 146 -9.07 -2.98 -1.07
N ALA A 147 -9.56 -1.96 -0.37
CA ALA A 147 -8.74 -0.91 0.21
C ALA A 147 -9.22 -0.54 1.62
N VAL A 148 -8.29 -0.20 2.51
CA VAL A 148 -8.58 0.38 3.83
C VAL A 148 -8.23 1.86 3.83
N LEU A 149 -9.16 2.68 4.32
CA LEU A 149 -9.01 4.14 4.38
C LEU A 149 -9.30 4.63 5.80
N CYS A 150 -8.71 5.77 6.16
CA CYS A 150 -9.12 6.47 7.37
C CYS A 150 -10.50 7.11 7.13
N ALA A 151 -11.42 6.96 8.08
CA ALA A 151 -12.77 7.52 7.97
C ALA A 151 -12.93 8.89 8.68
N VAL A 152 -11.84 9.45 9.23
CA VAL A 152 -11.89 10.72 9.96
C VAL A 152 -11.79 11.87 8.96
N THR A 153 -12.85 12.68 8.87
CA THR A 153 -12.90 13.86 7.99
C THR A 153 -11.84 14.88 8.39
N GLY A 154 -11.07 15.37 7.41
CA GLY A 154 -10.02 16.37 7.64
C GLY A 154 -8.82 15.83 8.43
N CYS A 155 -8.65 14.51 8.46
CA CYS A 155 -7.50 13.90 9.12
C CYS A 155 -6.21 14.16 8.31
N ASP A 156 -5.16 14.55 9.01
CA ASP A 156 -3.81 14.66 8.44
C ASP A 156 -3.13 13.30 8.21
N HIS A 157 -3.83 12.22 8.55
CA HIS A 157 -3.43 10.82 8.47
C HIS A 157 -2.15 10.43 9.22
N ARG A 158 -1.55 11.35 9.99
CA ARG A 158 -0.28 11.15 10.68
C ARG A 158 -0.38 10.21 11.88
N ALA A 159 -1.50 10.25 12.60
CA ALA A 159 -1.70 9.46 13.82
C ALA A 159 -3.04 8.70 13.84
N CYS A 160 -3.59 8.37 12.67
CA CYS A 160 -4.95 7.85 12.57
C CYS A 160 -5.06 6.32 12.64
N HIS A 161 -3.97 5.60 12.92
CA HIS A 161 -3.87 4.12 12.87
C HIS A 161 -4.75 3.38 13.90
N GLU A 162 -5.14 4.03 15.01
CA GLU A 162 -6.11 3.50 15.99
C GLU A 162 -7.52 4.14 15.86
N GLY A 163 -7.72 5.04 14.89
CA GLY A 163 -8.98 5.73 14.66
C GLY A 163 -10.00 4.96 13.81
N PRO A 164 -11.21 5.52 13.62
CA PRO A 164 -12.20 5.02 12.67
C PRO A 164 -11.61 4.80 11.27
N PHE A 165 -12.06 3.74 10.63
CA PHE A 165 -11.64 3.38 9.28
C PHE A 165 -12.86 2.98 8.45
N GLN A 166 -12.68 3.03 7.14
CA GLN A 166 -13.61 2.48 6.18
C GLN A 166 -12.89 1.48 5.28
N VAL A 167 -13.60 0.47 4.80
CA VAL A 167 -13.09 -0.49 3.83
C VAL A 167 -13.94 -0.39 2.58
N VAL A 168 -13.28 -0.22 1.44
CA VAL A 168 -13.91 -0.29 0.13
C VAL A 168 -13.59 -1.65 -0.46
N PHE A 169 -14.62 -2.36 -0.90
CA PHE A 169 -14.50 -3.64 -1.57
C PHE A 169 -15.09 -3.51 -2.97
N VAL A 170 -14.28 -3.75 -3.99
CA VAL A 170 -14.69 -3.73 -5.40
C VAL A 170 -14.63 -5.15 -5.93
N TYR A 171 -15.68 -5.59 -6.59
CA TYR A 171 -15.78 -6.96 -7.09
C TYR A 171 -16.45 -6.99 -8.45
N LEU A 172 -16.09 -8.04 -9.19
CA LEU A 172 -16.67 -8.36 -10.48
C LEU A 172 -17.55 -9.59 -10.32
N ASP A 173 -18.79 -9.47 -10.79
CA ASP A 173 -19.74 -10.56 -10.90
C ASP A 173 -19.80 -10.98 -12.37
N GLN A 174 -19.53 -12.26 -12.64
CA GLN A 174 -19.54 -12.82 -13.98
C GLN A 174 -20.77 -13.72 -14.11
N ASP A 175 -21.76 -13.30 -14.89
CA ASP A 175 -22.89 -14.17 -15.21
C ASP A 175 -22.52 -15.07 -16.39
N GLU A 176 -22.16 -16.32 -16.10
CA GLU A 176 -21.83 -17.34 -17.10
C GLU A 176 -22.96 -17.57 -18.13
N GLY A 177 -24.21 -17.27 -17.78
CA GLY A 177 -25.38 -17.48 -18.63
C GLY A 177 -25.63 -16.37 -19.63
N GLU A 178 -25.35 -15.12 -19.26
CA GLU A 178 -25.57 -13.94 -20.13
C GLU A 178 -24.31 -13.46 -20.84
N GLY A 179 -23.12 -13.89 -20.39
CA GLY A 179 -21.86 -13.32 -20.88
C GLY A 179 -21.86 -11.82 -20.58
N VAL A 180 -21.96 -11.48 -19.30
CA VAL A 180 -21.89 -10.09 -18.84
C VAL A 180 -21.04 -10.06 -17.58
N CYS A 181 -19.95 -9.29 -17.61
CA CYS A 181 -19.18 -8.96 -16.42
C CYS A 181 -19.68 -7.63 -15.83
N VAL A 182 -20.00 -7.60 -14.54
CA VAL A 182 -20.51 -6.42 -13.85
C VAL A 182 -19.61 -6.05 -12.67
N ALA A 183 -19.08 -4.85 -12.67
CA ALA A 183 -18.36 -4.29 -11.53
C ALA A 183 -19.33 -3.62 -10.54
N SER A 184 -19.11 -3.91 -9.27
CA SER A 184 -19.81 -3.30 -8.14
C SER A 184 -18.82 -2.97 -7.02
N ALA A 185 -19.17 -2.01 -6.17
CA ALA A 185 -18.38 -1.62 -5.02
C ALA A 185 -19.26 -1.53 -3.77
N ALA A 186 -18.77 -2.03 -2.65
CA ALA A 186 -19.40 -1.95 -1.35
C ALA A 186 -18.46 -1.26 -0.35
N VAL A 187 -19.04 -0.50 0.58
CA VAL A 187 -18.28 0.24 1.59
C VAL A 187 -18.69 -0.23 2.98
N LEU A 188 -17.72 -0.56 3.81
CA LEU A 188 -17.91 -0.83 5.22
C LEU A 188 -17.38 0.35 6.03
N LEU A 189 -18.25 0.99 6.80
CA LEU A 189 -17.87 2.00 7.77
C LEU A 189 -17.71 1.38 9.15
N SER A 190 -16.53 1.50 9.76
CA SER A 190 -16.32 1.13 11.15
C SER A 190 -16.47 2.37 12.04
N ASP A 191 -17.48 2.36 12.91
CA ASP A 191 -17.44 3.25 14.06
C ASP A 191 -16.35 2.78 15.04
N SER A 192 -15.75 3.69 15.81
CA SER A 192 -14.72 3.33 16.80
C SER A 192 -15.29 2.62 18.02
N SER A 193 -16.56 2.17 17.99
CA SER A 193 -17.11 1.41 19.10
C SER A 193 -16.47 0.03 19.05
N LYS A 194 -16.05 -0.49 20.21
CA LYS A 194 -15.20 -1.69 20.34
C LYS A 194 -15.89 -3.01 19.92
N ARG A 195 -16.91 -2.96 19.08
CA ARG A 195 -17.62 -4.11 18.51
C ARG A 195 -17.62 -3.97 16.99
N PRO A 196 -17.42 -5.06 16.23
CA PRO A 196 -17.59 -5.06 14.78
C PRO A 196 -19.09 -4.99 14.46
N ASN A 197 -19.69 -3.81 14.66
CA ASN A 197 -21.08 -3.50 14.29
C ASN A 197 -21.14 -2.78 12.93
N GLY A 198 -20.03 -2.71 12.20
CA GLY A 198 -19.99 -2.10 10.87
C GLY A 198 -21.03 -2.75 9.97
N LYS A 199 -21.80 -1.95 9.26
CA LYS A 199 -22.76 -2.42 8.27
C LYS A 199 -22.24 -2.04 6.90
N TRP A 200 -22.24 -2.99 5.98
CA TRP A 200 -21.98 -2.71 4.57
C TRP A 200 -23.06 -1.78 4.04
N CYS A 201 -22.63 -0.68 3.42
CA CYS A 201 -23.48 0.23 2.67
C CYS A 201 -24.01 -0.47 1.42
N GLU A 202 -25.12 0.05 0.90
CA GLU A 202 -25.66 -0.42 -0.38
C GLU A 202 -24.60 -0.27 -1.49
N PRO A 203 -24.43 -1.29 -2.35
CA PRO A 203 -23.47 -1.22 -3.42
C PRO A 203 -23.70 -0.02 -4.34
N CYS A 204 -22.63 0.48 -4.95
CA CYS A 204 -22.73 1.52 -5.96
C CYS A 204 -23.56 1.05 -7.19
N SER A 205 -23.84 1.99 -8.10
CA SER A 205 -24.41 1.63 -9.39
C SER A 205 -23.53 0.63 -10.13
N ARG A 206 -24.16 -0.39 -10.70
CA ARG A 206 -23.51 -1.44 -11.49
C ARG A 206 -22.88 -0.85 -12.74
N LEU A 207 -21.65 -1.25 -13.02
CA LEU A 207 -20.93 -0.88 -14.24
C LEU A 207 -20.70 -2.13 -15.09
N HIS A 208 -21.23 -2.15 -16.31
CA HIS A 208 -21.00 -3.24 -17.25
C HIS A 208 -19.58 -3.16 -17.83
N LEU A 209 -18.89 -4.29 -17.76
CA LEU A 209 -17.57 -4.52 -18.31
C LEU A 209 -17.64 -5.55 -19.44
N VAL A 210 -16.50 -5.80 -20.05
CA VAL A 210 -16.34 -6.93 -20.99
C VAL A 210 -16.18 -8.22 -20.19
N ASP A 211 -16.76 -9.30 -20.70
CA ASP A 211 -17.02 -10.56 -19.99
C ASP A 211 -15.79 -11.25 -19.40
N ASP A 212 -14.61 -10.96 -19.94
CA ASP A 212 -13.34 -11.55 -19.56
C ASP A 212 -12.50 -10.66 -18.63
N ALA A 213 -13.07 -9.58 -18.11
CA ALA A 213 -12.38 -8.64 -17.25
C ALA A 213 -12.10 -9.23 -15.86
N PHE A 214 -10.90 -8.98 -15.34
CA PHE A 214 -10.52 -9.26 -13.96
C PHE A 214 -9.69 -8.12 -13.37
N ILE A 215 -9.87 -7.88 -12.07
CA ILE A 215 -9.03 -6.99 -11.26
C ILE A 215 -7.73 -7.72 -10.97
N GLU A 216 -6.61 -7.08 -11.32
CA GLU A 216 -5.27 -7.60 -11.03
C GLU A 216 -5.06 -7.65 -9.51
N ALA A 217 -4.44 -8.73 -9.00
CA ALA A 217 -4.27 -8.99 -7.57
C ALA A 217 -3.17 -8.08 -6.94
N ARG A 218 -3.40 -6.78 -7.02
CA ARG A 218 -2.50 -5.72 -6.57
C ARG A 218 -3.27 -4.67 -5.77
N PRO A 219 -2.61 -4.03 -4.80
CA PRO A 219 -3.25 -2.95 -4.07
C PRO A 219 -3.70 -1.85 -5.03
N PRO A 220 -4.91 -1.30 -4.88
CA PRO A 220 -5.28 -0.10 -5.60
C PRO A 220 -4.38 1.06 -5.20
N VAL A 221 -4.39 2.14 -5.96
CA VAL A 221 -3.81 3.43 -5.55
C VAL A 221 -4.91 4.44 -5.26
N LEU A 222 -4.74 5.24 -4.21
CA LEU A 222 -5.64 6.33 -3.86
C LEU A 222 -5.07 7.63 -4.43
N VAL A 223 -5.83 8.27 -5.30
CA VAL A 223 -5.48 9.60 -5.84
C VAL A 223 -6.68 10.50 -5.59
N GLN A 224 -6.45 11.56 -4.80
CA GLN A 224 -7.52 12.43 -4.31
C GLN A 224 -8.59 11.58 -3.58
N ASP A 225 -9.86 11.70 -3.97
CA ASP A 225 -10.97 10.95 -3.39
C ASP A 225 -11.38 9.74 -4.25
N ALA A 226 -10.44 9.13 -4.98
CA ALA A 226 -10.74 7.99 -5.83
C ALA A 226 -9.70 6.87 -5.76
N LEU A 227 -10.21 5.64 -5.64
CA LEU A 227 -9.41 4.42 -5.73
C LEU A 227 -9.32 3.95 -7.17
N HIS A 228 -8.13 3.53 -7.58
CA HIS A 228 -7.84 3.07 -8.93
C HIS A 228 -7.30 1.65 -8.88
N PHE A 229 -7.99 0.73 -9.54
CA PHE A 229 -7.66 -0.69 -9.64
C PHE A 229 -7.21 -1.02 -11.06
N MET A 230 -6.15 -1.79 -11.21
CA MET A 230 -5.72 -2.26 -12.52
C MET A 230 -6.67 -3.36 -13.00
N LEU A 231 -7.17 -3.19 -14.23
CA LEU A 231 -8.11 -4.11 -14.86
C LEU A 231 -7.44 -4.76 -16.08
N ARG A 232 -7.53 -6.08 -16.16
CA ARG A 232 -6.97 -6.93 -17.21
C ARG A 232 -8.06 -7.78 -17.84
N HIS A 233 -7.75 -8.40 -18.97
CA HIS A 233 -8.69 -9.18 -19.78
C HIS A 233 -8.04 -10.51 -20.18
N TYR A 234 -8.73 -11.64 -19.95
CA TYR A 234 -8.18 -12.98 -20.25
C TYR A 234 -8.02 -13.26 -21.76
N ALA A 235 -8.90 -12.71 -22.61
CA ALA A 235 -8.88 -12.95 -24.05
C ALA A 235 -8.05 -11.91 -24.81
N ASP A 236 -7.99 -10.66 -24.32
CA ASP A 236 -7.24 -9.57 -24.95
C ASP A 236 -6.19 -8.96 -24.03
N TYR A 237 -5.00 -9.57 -24.00
CA TYR A 237 -3.83 -9.10 -23.24
C TYR A 237 -3.31 -7.71 -23.65
N ARG A 238 -3.83 -7.11 -24.74
CA ARG A 238 -3.53 -5.72 -25.13
C ARG A 238 -4.39 -4.72 -24.39
N ARG A 239 -5.53 -5.16 -23.86
CA ARG A 239 -6.46 -4.29 -23.18
C ARG A 239 -6.08 -4.18 -21.71
N VAL A 240 -5.51 -3.04 -21.35
CA VAL A 240 -5.30 -2.67 -19.96
C VAL A 240 -6.23 -1.51 -19.63
N GLY A 241 -7.11 -1.74 -18.67
CA GLY A 241 -8.02 -0.75 -18.15
C GLY A 241 -7.66 -0.36 -16.73
N ILE A 242 -8.26 0.72 -16.26
CA ILE A 242 -8.20 1.14 -14.87
C ILE A 242 -9.63 1.38 -14.41
N LEU A 243 -10.05 0.61 -13.42
CA LEU A 243 -11.35 0.77 -12.77
C LEU A 243 -11.20 1.83 -11.69
N LYS A 244 -11.86 2.98 -11.87
CA LYS A 244 -11.92 4.08 -10.91
C LYS A 244 -13.17 3.94 -10.06
N TYR A 245 -13.00 3.92 -8.75
CA TYR A 245 -14.09 4.09 -7.78
C TYR A 245 -13.98 5.46 -7.10
N ASP A 246 -14.97 6.30 -7.31
CA ASP A 246 -15.06 7.64 -6.72
C ASP A 246 -15.76 7.59 -5.36
N LEU A 247 -15.04 7.93 -4.29
CA LEU A 247 -15.54 7.88 -2.92
C LEU A 247 -16.66 8.89 -2.68
N GLY A 248 -16.58 10.07 -3.32
CA GLY A 248 -17.53 11.16 -3.11
C GLY A 248 -18.86 10.91 -3.81
N SER A 249 -18.83 10.42 -5.05
CA SER A 249 -20.05 10.11 -5.80
C SER A 249 -20.55 8.68 -5.61
N ASN A 250 -19.79 7.80 -4.95
CA ASN A 250 -20.05 6.37 -4.83
C ASN A 250 -20.35 5.73 -6.21
N CYS A 251 -19.47 5.95 -7.19
CA CYS A 251 -19.66 5.48 -8.56
C CYS A 251 -18.38 4.87 -9.14
N LEU A 252 -18.58 3.89 -10.04
CA LEU A 252 -17.52 3.27 -10.83
C LEU A 252 -17.44 3.92 -12.22
N SER A 253 -16.22 4.00 -12.74
CA SER A 253 -15.95 4.43 -14.12
C SER A 253 -14.66 3.80 -14.64
N LEU A 254 -14.45 3.83 -15.96
CA LEU A 254 -13.26 3.30 -16.61
C LEU A 254 -12.33 4.41 -17.08
N ILE A 255 -11.04 4.14 -17.00
CA ILE A 255 -9.97 4.93 -17.59
C ILE A 255 -9.13 3.97 -18.43
N ASP A 256 -8.88 4.31 -19.69
CA ASP A 256 -7.97 3.53 -20.54
C ASP A 256 -6.52 3.77 -20.10
N ALA A 257 -5.70 2.71 -20.10
CA ALA A 257 -4.26 2.83 -19.88
C ALA A 257 -3.55 3.52 -21.07
N PRO A 258 -2.39 4.17 -20.87
CA PRO A 258 -1.67 4.89 -21.92
C PRO A 258 -0.87 3.99 -22.89
N LEU A 259 -1.32 2.75 -23.13
CA LEU A 259 -0.56 1.73 -23.86
C LEU A 259 -1.19 1.42 -25.21
N GLU A 260 -0.34 1.25 -26.23
CA GLU A 260 -0.77 0.93 -27.62
C GLU A 260 -0.44 -0.53 -28.04
N GLY A 261 0.01 -1.38 -27.11
CA GLY A 261 0.49 -2.74 -27.40
C GLY A 261 0.19 -3.78 -26.32
N PRO A 262 0.48 -5.07 -26.58
CA PRO A 262 0.37 -6.13 -25.58
C PRO A 262 1.29 -5.85 -24.40
N VAL A 263 0.82 -6.18 -23.21
CA VAL A 263 1.54 -5.95 -21.96
C VAL A 263 1.82 -7.31 -21.35
N ILE A 264 3.10 -7.60 -21.12
CA ILE A 264 3.51 -8.79 -20.39
C ILE A 264 2.87 -8.72 -18.99
N ASP A 265 2.44 -9.87 -18.48
CA ASP A 265 1.95 -9.95 -17.11
C ASP A 265 3.01 -9.41 -16.15
N ASP A 266 2.54 -8.73 -15.11
CA ASP A 266 3.39 -8.07 -14.11
C ASP A 266 4.30 -6.91 -14.57
N ALA A 267 4.29 -6.51 -15.84
CA ALA A 267 5.17 -5.46 -16.37
C ALA A 267 4.70 -4.01 -16.14
N ALA A 268 3.47 -3.80 -15.65
CA ALA A 268 2.89 -2.46 -15.45
C ALA A 268 2.40 -2.27 -14.02
N THR A 269 2.42 -1.06 -13.46
CA THR A 269 1.80 -0.78 -12.15
C THR A 269 1.21 0.62 -12.07
N LEU A 270 0.23 0.81 -11.18
CA LEU A 270 -0.33 2.12 -10.90
C LEU A 270 0.48 2.84 -9.81
N MET A 271 0.46 4.17 -9.87
CA MET A 271 1.15 5.01 -8.88
C MET A 271 0.24 6.16 -8.46
N ALA A 272 0.19 6.44 -7.16
CA ALA A 272 -0.24 7.73 -6.66
C ALA A 272 1.02 8.58 -6.45
N MET A 273 1.25 9.51 -7.38
CA MET A 273 2.53 10.23 -7.48
C MET A 273 2.64 11.35 -6.44
N GLU A 274 3.84 11.91 -6.27
CA GLU A 274 4.11 12.99 -5.31
C GLU A 274 3.31 14.27 -5.59
N ASP A 275 2.90 14.48 -6.86
CA ASP A 275 2.12 15.65 -7.30
C ASP A 275 0.59 15.41 -7.32
N ASP A 276 0.12 14.43 -6.56
CA ASP A 276 -1.29 14.03 -6.47
C ASP A 276 -1.92 13.61 -7.80
N SER A 277 -1.09 13.26 -8.79
CA SER A 277 -1.56 12.74 -10.07
C SER A 277 -1.55 11.21 -10.11
N LEU A 278 -2.46 10.65 -10.91
CA LEU A 278 -2.47 9.21 -11.19
C LEU A 278 -1.35 8.90 -12.17
N GLY A 279 -0.38 8.12 -11.72
CA GLY A 279 0.73 7.61 -12.50
C GLY A 279 0.47 6.20 -13.02
N PHE A 280 1.10 5.91 -14.15
CA PHE A 280 1.13 4.58 -14.74
C PHE A 280 2.57 4.30 -15.17
N ALA A 281 3.15 3.23 -14.65
CA ALA A 281 4.49 2.78 -15.01
C ALA A 281 4.38 1.47 -15.79
N HIS A 282 5.16 1.32 -16.86
CA HIS A 282 5.27 0.09 -17.63
C HIS A 282 6.72 -0.14 -18.04
N VAL A 283 7.22 -1.33 -17.78
CA VAL A 283 8.54 -1.76 -18.20
C VAL A 283 8.43 -2.58 -19.47
N GLU A 284 9.22 -2.19 -20.47
CA GLU A 284 9.43 -2.97 -21.67
C GLU A 284 10.92 -3.36 -21.72
N ARG A 285 11.19 -4.67 -21.59
CA ARG A 285 12.55 -5.21 -21.42
C ARG A 285 13.27 -4.57 -20.23
N LEU A 286 14.20 -3.65 -20.51
CA LEU A 286 15.00 -2.93 -19.51
C LEU A 286 14.66 -1.43 -19.44
N THR A 287 13.58 -0.99 -20.08
CA THR A 287 13.19 0.42 -20.11
C THR A 287 11.88 0.64 -19.37
N LEU A 288 11.90 1.47 -18.33
CA LEU A 288 10.70 1.90 -17.63
C LEU A 288 10.15 3.18 -18.27
N ASN A 289 8.90 3.10 -18.70
CA ASN A 289 8.14 4.24 -19.19
C ASN A 289 7.15 4.69 -18.11
N LEU A 290 7.14 5.98 -17.80
CA LEU A 290 6.27 6.58 -16.79
C LEU A 290 5.35 7.61 -17.43
N TRP A 291 4.04 7.48 -17.20
CA TRP A 291 3.02 8.45 -17.58
C TRP A 291 2.33 9.01 -16.34
N SER A 292 1.81 10.23 -16.47
CA SER A 292 0.90 10.83 -15.50
C SER A 292 -0.39 11.26 -16.18
N ARG A 293 -1.50 11.10 -15.47
CA ARG A 293 -2.81 11.56 -15.88
C ARG A 293 -3.16 12.85 -15.14
N GLN A 294 -3.28 13.94 -15.89
CA GLN A 294 -3.62 15.25 -15.35
C GLN A 294 -4.68 15.93 -16.24
N ILE A 295 -5.40 16.88 -15.66
CA ILE A 295 -6.37 17.70 -16.39
C ILE A 295 -5.60 18.66 -17.30
N GLY A 296 -5.76 18.50 -18.61
CA GLY A 296 -5.15 19.39 -19.59
C GLY A 296 -5.83 20.76 -19.64
N SER A 297 -5.27 21.68 -20.43
CA SER A 297 -5.80 23.03 -20.67
C SER A 297 -7.25 23.07 -21.17
N HIS A 298 -7.72 21.98 -21.78
CA HIS A 298 -9.09 21.83 -22.30
C HIS A 298 -10.08 21.26 -21.26
N GLY A 299 -9.67 21.06 -20.01
CA GLY A 299 -10.52 20.53 -18.94
C GLY A 299 -10.76 19.02 -18.99
N VAL A 300 -10.17 18.32 -19.96
CA VAL A 300 -10.22 16.86 -20.09
C VAL A 300 -8.92 16.27 -19.56
N ALA A 301 -9.02 15.26 -18.70
CA ALA A 301 -7.86 14.53 -18.25
C ALA A 301 -7.27 13.67 -19.37
N SER A 302 -5.95 13.75 -19.58
CA SER A 302 -5.22 12.96 -20.57
C SER A 302 -3.92 12.41 -19.98
N TRP A 303 -3.43 11.31 -20.53
CA TRP A 303 -2.12 10.78 -20.20
C TRP A 303 -1.02 11.58 -20.89
N THR A 304 0.08 11.83 -20.17
CA THR A 304 1.30 12.45 -20.71
C THR A 304 2.49 11.64 -20.25
N GLN A 305 3.38 11.27 -21.17
CA GLN A 305 4.62 10.57 -20.83
C GLN A 305 5.57 11.54 -20.11
N ARG A 306 5.93 11.22 -18.88
CA ARG A 306 6.76 12.08 -18.02
C ARG A 306 8.23 11.74 -18.07
N ALA A 307 8.54 10.44 -18.10
CA ALA A 307 9.90 9.96 -18.02
C ALA A 307 10.07 8.62 -18.73
N ILE A 308 11.30 8.40 -19.18
CA ILE A 308 11.80 7.13 -19.69
C ILE A 308 13.10 6.86 -18.95
N VAL A 309 13.18 5.74 -18.25
CA VAL A 309 14.33 5.37 -17.40
C VAL A 309 14.92 4.07 -17.92
N ASP A 310 16.22 4.09 -18.21
CA ASP A 310 16.97 2.90 -18.58
C ASP A 310 17.36 2.13 -17.30
N LEU A 311 16.62 1.06 -17.01
CA LEU A 311 16.85 0.21 -15.84
C LEU A 311 18.08 -0.68 -16.01
N GLY A 312 18.48 -1.01 -17.24
CA GLY A 312 19.67 -1.83 -17.51
C GLY A 312 20.97 -1.12 -17.13
N ASN A 313 20.99 0.21 -17.27
CA ASN A 313 22.09 1.04 -16.79
C ASN A 313 21.97 1.43 -15.30
N LEU A 314 20.77 1.35 -14.73
CA LEU A 314 20.51 1.77 -13.35
C LEU A 314 20.74 0.63 -12.34
N LEU A 315 20.22 -0.56 -12.63
CA LEU A 315 20.18 -1.70 -11.72
C LEU A 315 21.19 -2.78 -12.11
N PRO A 316 21.66 -3.60 -11.15
CA PRO A 316 22.40 -4.81 -11.47
C PRO A 316 21.50 -5.84 -12.16
N VAL A 317 21.77 -6.12 -13.44
CA VAL A 317 21.10 -7.15 -14.25
C VAL A 317 22.17 -8.04 -14.88
N GLN A 318 22.10 -9.36 -14.72
CA GLN A 318 23.03 -10.28 -15.39
C GLN A 318 22.45 -10.82 -16.69
N ASN A 319 21.14 -11.09 -16.71
CA ASN A 319 20.41 -11.58 -17.87
C ASN A 319 19.54 -10.48 -18.49
N PRO A 320 20.04 -9.71 -19.47
CA PRO A 320 19.28 -8.64 -20.11
C PRO A 320 18.14 -9.12 -21.02
N GLU A 321 18.05 -10.43 -21.27
CA GLU A 321 16.94 -11.04 -22.04
C GLU A 321 15.76 -11.43 -21.14
N GLU A 322 15.92 -11.36 -19.81
CA GLU A 322 14.82 -11.59 -18.87
C GLU A 322 14.04 -10.30 -18.66
N ASP A 323 12.72 -10.36 -18.84
CA ASP A 323 11.85 -9.22 -18.61
C ASP A 323 11.78 -8.86 -17.14
N LEU A 324 11.76 -7.56 -16.85
CA LEU A 324 11.62 -7.04 -15.49
C LEU A 324 10.14 -6.95 -15.10
N GLU A 325 9.85 -7.24 -13.84
CA GLU A 325 8.49 -7.18 -13.28
C GLU A 325 8.36 -5.97 -12.35
N LEU A 326 7.21 -5.29 -12.37
CA LEU A 326 6.86 -4.21 -11.45
C LEU A 326 5.92 -4.73 -10.36
N LEU A 327 6.33 -4.68 -9.10
CA LEU A 327 5.58 -5.29 -7.98
C LEU A 327 4.58 -4.34 -7.32
N GLY A 328 4.68 -3.04 -7.57
CA GLY A 328 3.88 -2.01 -6.89
C GLY A 328 4.62 -0.70 -6.73
N SER A 329 4.00 0.22 -6.00
CA SER A 329 4.53 1.57 -5.74
C SER A 329 4.27 2.01 -4.30
N VAL A 330 4.93 3.10 -3.90
CA VAL A 330 4.68 3.75 -2.61
C VAL A 330 3.78 4.97 -2.85
N GLU A 331 2.57 4.91 -2.32
CA GLU A 331 1.56 5.98 -2.41
C GLU A 331 2.07 7.32 -1.90
N GLY A 332 1.80 8.39 -2.66
CA GLY A 332 2.25 9.75 -2.38
C GLY A 332 3.73 9.97 -2.72
N SER A 333 4.34 9.11 -3.54
CA SER A 333 5.74 9.24 -3.94
C SER A 333 6.00 8.70 -5.35
N ASP A 334 7.11 9.12 -5.94
CA ASP A 334 7.56 8.61 -7.24
C ASP A 334 8.41 7.32 -7.09
N THR A 335 8.03 6.43 -6.17
CA THR A 335 8.80 5.23 -5.82
C THR A 335 8.11 3.96 -6.32
N VAL A 336 8.86 3.08 -6.98
CA VAL A 336 8.40 1.82 -7.55
C VAL A 336 9.28 0.65 -7.10
N PHE A 337 8.70 -0.55 -7.08
CA PHE A 337 9.42 -1.80 -6.81
C PHE A 337 9.60 -2.61 -8.08
N VAL A 338 10.84 -3.03 -8.35
CA VAL A 338 11.22 -3.74 -9.56
C VAL A 338 11.93 -5.05 -9.21
N THR A 339 11.50 -6.14 -9.84
CA THR A 339 12.19 -7.44 -9.79
C THR A 339 13.15 -7.56 -10.96
N THR A 340 14.35 -8.05 -10.67
CA THR A 340 15.37 -8.47 -11.65
C THR A 340 15.81 -9.90 -11.31
N ASP A 341 16.60 -10.50 -12.18
CA ASP A 341 17.32 -11.76 -11.94
C ASP A 341 18.20 -11.72 -10.67
N MET A 342 18.65 -10.52 -10.27
CA MET A 342 19.50 -10.31 -9.11
C MET A 342 18.74 -10.02 -7.81
N GLY A 343 17.44 -9.74 -7.86
CA GLY A 343 16.60 -9.50 -6.70
C GLY A 343 15.60 -8.35 -6.88
N ILE A 344 15.01 -7.93 -5.77
CA ILE A 344 13.96 -6.90 -5.72
C ILE A 344 14.56 -5.58 -5.24
N TYR A 345 14.26 -4.51 -5.97
CA TYR A 345 14.81 -3.18 -5.76
C TYR A 345 13.70 -2.15 -5.56
N GLU A 346 13.92 -1.22 -4.63
CA GLU A 346 13.15 0.00 -4.49
C GLU A 346 13.86 1.10 -5.29
N ILE A 347 13.11 1.86 -6.09
CA ILE A 347 13.66 2.91 -6.96
C ILE A 347 12.81 4.16 -6.82
N ASN A 348 13.43 5.29 -6.46
CA ASN A 348 12.82 6.60 -6.59
C ASN A 348 13.06 7.13 -8.00
N LEU A 349 12.01 7.26 -8.81
CA LEU A 349 12.08 7.60 -10.24
C LEU A 349 12.49 9.06 -10.50
N LYS A 350 12.31 9.94 -9.50
CA LYS A 350 12.71 11.36 -9.59
C LYS A 350 14.19 11.57 -9.32
N SER A 351 14.74 10.91 -8.29
CA SER A 351 16.15 11.01 -7.93
C SER A 351 17.04 9.92 -8.55
N LEU A 352 16.42 8.90 -9.17
CA LEU A 352 17.07 7.68 -9.67
C LEU A 352 17.94 6.98 -8.63
N ARG A 353 17.58 7.11 -7.35
CA ARG A 353 18.25 6.40 -6.27
C ARG A 353 17.54 5.08 -6.07
N TRP A 354 18.32 4.03 -5.87
CA TRP A 354 17.79 2.70 -5.64
C TRP A 354 18.50 2.02 -4.48
N LYS A 355 17.83 1.02 -3.91
CA LYS A 355 18.41 0.10 -2.93
C LYS A 355 17.82 -1.30 -3.14
N LYS A 356 18.60 -2.33 -2.83
CA LYS A 356 18.13 -3.71 -2.84
C LYS A 356 17.33 -3.99 -1.58
N LEU A 357 16.11 -4.49 -1.72
CA LEU A 357 15.24 -4.86 -0.60
C LEU A 357 15.30 -6.35 -0.28
N TRP A 358 15.32 -7.18 -1.32
CA TRP A 358 15.19 -8.62 -1.16
C TRP A 358 16.03 -9.37 -2.20
N LYS A 359 16.27 -10.65 -1.90
CA LYS A 359 16.86 -11.60 -2.84
C LYS A 359 15.87 -11.93 -3.95
N THR A 360 16.35 -12.63 -4.98
CA THR A 360 15.50 -13.13 -6.07
C THR A 360 14.48 -14.10 -5.51
N ASP A 361 13.22 -13.69 -5.57
CA ASP A 361 12.04 -14.44 -5.19
C ASP A 361 10.87 -13.90 -6.02
N LYS A 362 9.88 -14.74 -6.33
CA LYS A 362 8.81 -14.31 -7.23
C LYS A 362 7.58 -13.90 -6.43
N PHE A 363 7.34 -12.59 -6.38
CA PHE A 363 6.19 -11.96 -5.73
C PHE A 363 5.18 -11.52 -6.80
N CYS A 364 3.88 -11.59 -6.50
CA CYS A 364 2.84 -10.98 -7.33
C CYS A 364 2.69 -9.48 -7.05
N ALA A 365 2.80 -9.11 -5.77
CA ALA A 365 2.71 -7.72 -5.33
C ALA A 365 3.61 -7.49 -4.12
N LEU A 366 4.09 -6.25 -3.99
CA LEU A 366 4.78 -5.76 -2.80
C LEU A 366 3.99 -4.58 -2.23
N ILE A 367 3.57 -4.70 -0.97
CA ILE A 367 2.73 -3.73 -0.27
C ILE A 367 3.55 -3.07 0.84
N PRO A 368 3.99 -1.80 0.67
CA PRO A 368 4.83 -1.14 1.66
C PRO A 368 4.06 -0.79 2.94
N TYR A 369 4.65 -1.07 4.10
CA TYR A 369 4.14 -0.63 5.40
C TYR A 369 4.83 0.66 5.83
N MET A 370 4.16 1.77 5.55
CA MET A 370 4.63 3.13 5.85
C MET A 370 4.05 3.59 7.20
N SER A 371 4.93 3.81 8.19
CA SER A 371 4.49 4.30 9.50
C SER A 371 5.64 4.89 10.32
N PHE A 372 5.34 5.88 11.15
CA PHE A 372 6.25 6.30 12.22
C PHE A 372 6.14 5.35 13.42
N TYR A 373 7.26 5.02 14.04
CA TYR A 373 7.31 4.16 15.22
C TYR A 373 7.49 4.99 16.50
N ASN A 374 6.49 5.80 16.83
CA ASN A 374 6.45 6.65 18.01
C ASN A 374 5.14 6.43 18.77
N ARG A 375 5.15 5.47 19.69
CA ARG A 375 4.06 5.27 20.65
C ARG A 375 4.36 6.02 21.93
#